data_AF-A0A940UD87-F1
#
_entry.id   AF-A0A940UD87-F1
#
_cell.length_a   1.000
_cell.length_b   1.000
_cell.length_c   1.000
_cell.angle_alpha   90.00
_cell.angle_beta   90.00
_cell.angle_gamma   90.00
#
_symmetry.space_group_name_H-M   'P 1'
#
loop_
_entity.id
_entity.type
_entity.pdbx_description
1 polymer ?
#
loop_
_entity_poly.entity_id
_entity_poly.type
_entity_poly.pdbx_seq_one_letter_code
_entity_poly.pdbx_strand_id
1 'polypeptide(L)'
;MKLRIIWVGRSQEAWVKAGIEEYAGRIRRYAPLEIVEAKEEKGAAAELMRQREGERIVKLVPKGSRLILLDETGQQLTSPEFAALAGKYRDSSTQELCFVIG
;
A
#
# COMPACT_ATOMS: atom_id res chain seq x y z
N MET A 1 3.63 -4.83 -14.68
CA MET A 1 3.15 -4.88 -13.29
C MET A 1 2.99 -3.46 -12.76
N LYS A 2 1.78 -3.10 -12.33
CA LYS A 2 1.45 -1.83 -11.66
C LYS A 2 1.65 -1.95 -10.15
N LEU A 3 2.00 -0.85 -9.50
CA LEU A 3 2.09 -0.75 -8.05
C LEU A 3 0.94 0.14 -7.54
N ARG A 4 0.29 -0.30 -6.47
CA ARG A 4 -0.69 0.47 -5.72
C ARG A 4 -0.32 0.46 -4.26
N ILE A 5 -0.38 1.62 -3.62
CA ILE A 5 -0.19 1.76 -2.18
C ILE A 5 -1.46 2.37 -1.60
N ILE A 6 -2.04 1.72 -0.62
CA ILE A 6 -3.22 2.17 0.11
C ILE A 6 -2.81 2.34 1.57
N TRP A 7 -3.11 3.49 2.18
CA TRP A 7 -2.96 3.65 3.62
C TRP A 7 -4.15 4.38 4.23
N VAL A 8 -4.38 4.19 5.52
CA VAL A 8 -5.45 4.89 6.26
C VAL A 8 -4.97 6.28 6.70
N GLY A 9 -5.82 7.28 6.48
CA GLY A 9 -5.54 8.66 6.86
C GLY A 9 -4.79 9.46 5.80
N ARG A 10 -4.60 10.74 6.10
CA ARG A 10 -3.93 11.69 5.21
C ARG A 10 -2.62 12.14 5.83
N SER A 11 -1.55 12.14 5.05
CA SER A 11 -0.28 12.75 5.49
C SER A 11 -0.48 14.26 5.63
N GLN A 12 -0.36 14.81 6.84
CA GLN A 12 -0.58 16.25 7.08
C GLN A 12 0.71 17.07 7.01
N GLU A 13 1.84 16.45 7.37
CA GLU A 13 3.13 17.13 7.45
C GLU A 13 3.74 17.40 6.07
N ALA A 14 4.22 18.63 5.85
CA ALA A 14 4.70 19.07 4.55
C ALA A 14 5.94 18.30 4.07
N TRP A 15 6.87 17.98 4.98
CA TRP A 15 8.08 17.22 4.63
C TRP A 15 7.76 15.78 4.24
N VAL A 16 6.75 15.16 4.86
CA VAL A 16 6.28 13.81 4.49
C VAL A 16 5.72 13.81 3.07
N LYS A 17 4.89 14.80 2.73
CA LYS A 17 4.34 14.94 1.36
C LYS A 17 5.44 15.12 0.33
N ALA A 18 6.42 15.98 0.61
CA ALA A 18 7.56 16.20 -0.28
C ALA A 18 8.37 14.91 -0.49
N GLY A 19 8.63 14.16 0.58
CA GLY A 19 9.30 12.87 0.50
C GLY A 19 8.51 11.85 -0.32
N ILE A 20 7.19 11.73 -0.09
CA ILE A 20 6.32 10.85 -0.87
C ILE A 20 6.39 11.22 -2.36
N GLU A 21 6.29 12.50 -2.70
CA GLU A 21 6.33 12.95 -4.10
C GLU A 21 7.68 12.65 -4.77
N GLU A 22 8.79 12.89 -4.07
CA GLU A 22 10.12 12.58 -4.56
C GLU A 22 10.28 11.09 -4.86
N TYR A 23 9.97 10.22 -3.89
CA TYR A 23 10.12 8.77 -4.06
C TYR A 23 9.10 8.20 -5.04
N ALA A 24 7.86 8.70 -5.05
CA ALA A 24 6.87 8.32 -6.04
C ALA A 24 7.33 8.70 -7.46
N GLY A 25 7.94 9.87 -7.63
CA GLY A 25 8.54 10.30 -8.90
C GLY A 25 9.67 9.37 -9.35
N ARG A 26 10.54 8.93 -8.43
CA ARG A 26 11.60 7.95 -8.73
C ARG A 26 11.02 6.60 -9.15
N ILE A 27 10.04 6.09 -8.41
CA ILE A 27 9.40 4.78 -8.70
C ILE A 27 8.67 4.79 -10.04
N ARG A 28 7.96 5.88 -10.36
CA ARG A 28 7.19 6.02 -11.62
C ARG A 28 8.05 5.92 -12.88
N ARG A 29 9.36 6.12 -12.79
CA ARG A 29 10.30 5.88 -13.89
C ARG A 29 10.45 4.41 -14.25
N TYR A 30 10.13 3.50 -13.32
CA TYR A 30 10.29 2.06 -13.47
C TYR A 30 8.96 1.30 -13.56
N ALA A 31 7.93 1.76 -12.85
CA ALA A 31 6.61 1.11 -12.84
C ALA A 31 5.48 2.13 -12.60
N PRO A 32 4.29 1.94 -13.20
CA PRO A 32 3.13 2.75 -12.86
C PRO A 32 2.81 2.63 -11.37
N LEU A 33 2.70 3.78 -10.67
CA LEU A 33 2.44 3.85 -9.24
C LEU A 33 1.19 4.69 -8.96
N GLU A 34 0.24 4.07 -8.27
CA GLU A 34 -0.96 4.71 -7.73
C GLU A 34 -0.89 4.74 -6.21
N ILE A 35 -1.22 5.88 -5.62
CA ILE A 35 -1.24 6.10 -4.18
C ILE A 35 -2.67 6.51 -3.80
N VAL A 36 -3.25 5.80 -2.84
CA VAL A 36 -4.65 5.99 -2.42
C VAL A 36 -4.71 6.17 -0.91
N GLU A 37 -5.23 7.32 -0.48
CA GLU A 37 -5.50 7.60 0.94
C GLU A 37 -6.93 7.13 1.28
N ALA A 38 -7.06 6.12 2.14
CA ALA A 38 -8.34 5.70 2.68
C ALA A 38 -8.79 6.63 3.81
N LYS A 39 -10.09 6.93 3.87
CA LYS A 39 -10.63 7.82 4.90
C LYS A 39 -10.59 7.14 6.28
N GLU A 40 -9.86 7.74 7.20
CA GLU A 40 -9.81 7.39 8.63
C GLU A 40 -11.21 7.50 9.28
N GLU A 41 -11.53 6.56 10.16
CA GLU A 41 -12.74 6.61 10.99
C GLU A 41 -12.44 7.29 12.33
N LYS A 42 -13.30 8.20 12.79
CA LYS A 42 -13.13 8.91 14.06
C LYS A 42 -14.37 8.78 14.93
N GLY A 43 -14.16 8.73 16.25
CA GLY A 43 -15.26 8.83 17.25
C GLY A 43 -16.06 7.56 17.50
N ALA A 44 -15.59 6.40 17.02
CA ALA A 44 -16.17 5.09 17.33
C ALA A 44 -15.26 4.29 18.28
N ALA A 45 -15.74 3.16 18.81
CA ALA A 45 -14.88 2.21 19.52
C ALA A 45 -13.81 1.64 18.57
N ALA A 46 -12.62 1.37 19.08
CA ALA A 46 -11.46 0.95 18.27
C ALA A 46 -11.75 -0.26 17.37
N GLU A 47 -12.52 -1.23 17.85
CA GLU A 47 -12.91 -2.40 17.06
C GLU A 47 -13.82 -2.06 15.88
N LEU A 48 -14.79 -1.17 16.10
CA LEU A 48 -15.69 -0.68 15.05
C LEU A 48 -14.96 0.22 14.05
N MET A 49 -13.96 1.00 14.51
CA MET A 49 -13.07 1.77 13.63
C MET A 49 -12.31 0.84 12.68
N ARG A 50 -11.61 -0.17 13.23
CA ARG A 50 -10.88 -1.16 12.43
C ARG A 50 -11.76 -1.88 11.43
N GLN A 51 -12.98 -2.27 11.83
CA GLN A 51 -13.92 -2.92 10.92
C GLN A 51 -14.31 -2.00 9.75
N ARG A 52 -14.68 -0.75 10.04
CA ARG A 52 -15.07 0.24 9.01
C ARG A 52 -13.91 0.61 8.08
N GLU A 53 -12.71 0.74 8.62
CA GLU A 53 -11.49 1.02 7.85
C GLU A 53 -11.14 -0.18 6.97
N GLY A 54 -11.18 -1.40 7.50
CA GLY A 54 -11.00 -2.62 6.73
C GLY A 54 -11.97 -2.74 5.57
N GLU A 55 -13.27 -2.47 5.79
CA GLU A 55 -14.28 -2.46 4.72
C GLU A 55 -13.98 -1.41 3.64
N ARG A 56 -13.44 -0.25 4.00
CA ARG A 56 -13.04 0.79 3.03
C ARG A 56 -11.82 0.35 2.23
N ILE A 57 -10.79 -0.17 2.89
CA ILE A 57 -9.58 -0.67 2.23
C ILE A 57 -9.93 -1.76 1.23
N VAL A 58 -10.74 -2.76 1.63
CA VAL A 58 -11.15 -3.86 0.74
C VAL A 58 -11.84 -3.35 -0.53
N LYS A 59 -12.63 -2.28 -0.45
CA LYS A 59 -13.26 -1.66 -1.62
C LYS A 59 -12.27 -0.95 -2.55
N LEU A 60 -11.12 -0.53 -2.04
CA LEU A 60 -10.05 0.13 -2.79
C LEU A 60 -9.04 -0.86 -3.41
N VAL A 61 -9.00 -2.11 -2.92
CA VAL A 61 -8.16 -3.17 -3.48
C VAL A 61 -8.72 -3.64 -4.83
N PRO A 62 -7.96 -3.54 -5.94
CA PRO A 62 -8.39 -4.02 -7.24
C PRO A 62 -8.60 -5.52 -7.27
N LYS A 63 -9.67 -5.96 -7.95
CA LYS A 63 -9.89 -7.38 -8.23
C LYS A 63 -8.72 -7.96 -9.02
N GLY A 64 -8.20 -9.10 -8.56
CA GLY A 64 -7.08 -9.77 -9.21
C GLY A 64 -5.71 -9.17 -8.93
N SER A 65 -5.62 -8.11 -8.11
CA SER A 65 -4.33 -7.64 -7.59
C SER A 65 -3.78 -8.61 -6.55
N ARG A 66 -2.47 -8.66 -6.43
CA ARG A 66 -1.79 -9.35 -5.34
C ARG A 66 -1.70 -8.40 -4.16
N LEU A 67 -2.50 -8.67 -3.14
CA LEU A 67 -2.53 -7.93 -1.89
C LEU A 67 -1.31 -8.28 -1.01
N ILE A 68 -0.60 -7.26 -0.54
CA ILE A 68 0.48 -7.36 0.44
C ILE A 68 0.14 -6.43 1.61
N LEU A 69 -0.10 -7.01 2.77
CA LEU A 69 -0.37 -6.28 4.01
C LEU A 69 0.96 -5.99 4.73
N LEU A 70 1.16 -4.74 5.13
CA LEU A 70 2.29 -4.34 5.96
C LEU A 70 1.84 -4.34 7.42
N ASP A 71 2.47 -5.19 8.23
CA ASP A 71 2.11 -5.46 9.62
C ASP A 71 3.38 -5.76 10.41
N GLU A 72 3.47 -5.31 11.67
CA GLU A 72 4.63 -5.49 12.52
C GLU A 72 4.92 -6.96 12.87
N THR A 73 3.90 -7.83 12.81
CA THR A 73 4.00 -9.28 13.03
C THR A 73 4.26 -10.05 11.73
N GLY A 74 4.36 -9.34 10.61
CA GLY A 74 4.58 -9.90 9.29
C GLY A 74 5.99 -10.47 9.08
N GLN A 75 6.21 -11.02 7.88
CA GLN A 75 7.52 -11.52 7.49
C GLN A 75 8.51 -10.35 7.31
N GLN A 76 9.60 -10.36 8.07
CA GLN A 76 10.70 -9.43 7.87
C GLN A 76 11.53 -9.87 6.66
N LEU A 77 11.70 -8.95 5.71
CA LEU A 77 12.49 -9.17 4.51
C LEU A 77 13.60 -8.11 4.44
N THR A 78 14.80 -8.54 4.14
CA THR A 78 15.87 -7.65 3.70
C THR A 78 15.53 -7.04 2.33
N SER A 79 16.20 -5.95 1.95
CA SER A 79 15.96 -5.31 0.64
C SER A 79 16.16 -6.25 -0.56
N PRO A 80 17.21 -7.09 -0.60
CA PRO A 80 17.36 -8.09 -1.67
C PRO A 80 16.23 -9.12 -1.71
N GLU A 81 15.75 -9.58 -0.54
CA GLU A 81 14.64 -10.54 -0.46
C GLU A 81 13.32 -9.92 -0.93
N PHE A 82 13.06 -8.66 -0.56
CA PHE A 82 11.90 -7.92 -1.05
C PHE A 82 11.95 -7.73 -2.57
N ALA A 83 13.13 -7.40 -3.12
CA ALA A 83 13.32 -7.28 -4.57
C ALA A 83 13.08 -8.62 -5.29
N ALA A 84 13.55 -9.73 -4.72
CA ALA A 84 13.31 -11.07 -5.25
C ALA A 84 11.81 -11.43 -5.19
N LEU A 85 11.11 -11.10 -4.11
CA LEU A 85 9.67 -11.30 -3.97
C LEU A 85 8.89 -10.51 -5.03
N ALA A 86 9.21 -9.22 -5.21
CA ALA A 86 8.59 -8.38 -6.23
C ALA A 86 8.87 -8.91 -7.65
N GLY A 87 10.10 -9.38 -7.91
CA GLY A 87 10.48 -10.05 -9.16
C GLY A 87 9.66 -11.30 -9.43
N LYS A 88 9.51 -12.18 -8.43
CA LYS A 88 8.69 -13.40 -8.53
C LYS A 88 7.24 -13.08 -8.93
N TYR A 89 6.63 -12.07 -8.32
CA TYR A 89 5.26 -11.69 -8.69
C TYR A 89 5.16 -11.16 -10.11
N ARG A 90 6.09 -10.31 -10.52
CA ARG A 90 6.18 -9.81 -11.90
C ARG A 90 6.28 -10.95 -12.90
N ASP A 91 7.09 -11.96 -12.62
CA ASP A 91 7.36 -13.07 -13.53
C ASP A 91 6.21 -14.10 -13.53
N SER A 92 5.39 -14.12 -12.47
CA SER A 92 4.15 -14.93 -12.37
C SER A 92 2.91 -14.30 -13.01
N SER A 93 3.08 -13.36 -13.96
CA SER A 93 1.98 -12.66 -14.65
C SER A 93 1.06 -11.84 -13.72
N THR A 94 1.53 -11.42 -12.54
CA THR A 94 0.77 -10.53 -11.66
C THR A 94 0.68 -9.13 -12.29
N GLN A 95 -0.53 -8.68 -12.59
CA GLN A 95 -0.77 -7.39 -13.24
C GLN A 95 -0.55 -6.22 -12.26
N GLU A 96 -0.91 -6.39 -10.98
CA GLU A 96 -0.86 -5.34 -9.97
C GLU A 96 -0.45 -5.89 -8.59
N LEU A 97 0.51 -5.24 -7.95
CA LEU A 97 0.81 -5.41 -6.53
C LEU A 97 0.16 -4.28 -5.74
N CYS A 98 -0.66 -4.63 -4.76
CA CYS A 98 -1.36 -3.69 -3.90
C CYS A 98 -0.82 -3.81 -2.47
N PHE A 99 -0.07 -2.81 -2.04
CA PHE A 99 0.42 -2.68 -0.67
C PHE A 99 -0.62 -1.94 0.17
N VAL A 100 -0.91 -2.46 1.37
CA VAL A 100 -1.85 -1.86 2.32
C VAL A 100 -1.14 -1.59 3.65
N ILE A 101 -1.33 -0.38 4.17
CA ILE A 101 -0.91 0.07 5.50
C ILE A 101 -2.19 0.39 6.29
N GLY A 102 -2.42 -0.36 7.37
CA GLY A 102 -3.57 -0.19 8.27
C GLY A 102 -3.40 0.97 9.23
#